data_AF-A0A8W8I564-F1
#
_entry.id   AF-A0A8W8I564-F1
#
_cell.length_a   1.000
_cell.length_b   1.000
_cell.length_c   1.000
_cell.angle_alpha   90.00
_cell.angle_beta   90.00
_cell.angle_gamma   90.00
#
_symmetry.space_group_name_H-M   'P 1'
#
loop_
_entity.id
_entity.type
_entity.pdbx_description
1 polymer ?
#
loop_
_entity_poly.entity_id
_entity_poly.type
_entity_poly.pdbx_seq_one_letter_code
_entity_poly.pdbx_strand_id
1 'polypeptide(L)'
;RMYPLTLGSNIGTTTTGILAALATDTSDGYMHLQNSLQVAMCHLFFNLSGILLFYPLTFMRFPIAMAKFLGNTTAKYRWFAVLYLILMFFLFPLAVFAISLAGIEVLAGVGIPILCLLVFVAIIKVLQNKKPHWLPKKLQNWKFLPICFRSLKPLDRLFAKMCGCCKICSKNEEANADIEKQIDTKL
;
A
#
# COMPACT_ATOMS: atom_id res chain seq x y z
N ARG A 1 -16.35 -9.17 3.22
CA ARG A 1 -16.09 -10.52 3.78
C ARG A 1 -14.60 -10.77 4.06
N MET A 2 -13.66 -10.24 3.27
CA MET A 2 -12.21 -10.42 3.49
C MET A 2 -11.65 -9.80 4.79
N TYR A 3 -12.16 -8.63 5.22
CA TYR A 3 -11.59 -7.85 6.34
C TYR A 3 -11.42 -8.63 7.66
N PRO A 4 -12.46 -9.29 8.23
CA PRO A 4 -12.28 -10.10 9.45
C PRO A 4 -11.34 -11.30 9.26
N LEU A 5 -11.28 -11.87 8.06
CA LEU A 5 -10.37 -12.98 7.74
C LEU A 5 -8.90 -12.52 7.75
N THR A 6 -8.62 -11.34 7.22
CA THR A 6 -7.28 -10.72 7.30
C THR A 6 -6.89 -10.37 8.73
N LEU A 7 -7.82 -9.86 9.55
CA LEU A 7 -7.54 -9.56 10.97
C LEU A 7 -7.23 -10.84 11.77
N GLY A 8 -8.00 -11.90 11.55
CA GLY A 8 -7.75 -13.20 12.18
C GLY A 8 -6.40 -13.81 11.76
N SER A 9 -6.02 -13.68 10.48
CA SER A 9 -4.72 -14.13 9.99
C SER A 9 -3.56 -13.39 10.65
N ASN A 10 -3.66 -12.07 10.83
CA ASN A 10 -2.62 -11.29 11.52
C ASN A 10 -2.45 -11.74 12.98
N ILE A 11 -3.54 -11.95 13.72
CA ILE A 11 -3.48 -12.51 15.08
C ILE A 11 -2.84 -13.90 15.05
N GLY A 12 -3.24 -14.75 14.12
CA GLY A 12 -2.68 -16.10 13.95
C GLY A 12 -1.16 -16.09 13.78
N THR A 13 -0.63 -15.22 12.90
CA THR A 13 0.83 -15.12 12.70
C THR A 13 1.58 -14.70 13.96
N THR A 14 1.00 -13.81 14.77
CA THR A 14 1.62 -13.40 16.05
C THR A 14 1.58 -14.51 17.10
N THR A 15 0.48 -15.27 17.18
CA THR A 15 0.39 -16.44 18.06
C THR A 15 1.40 -17.51 17.66
N THR A 16 1.54 -17.82 16.37
CA THR A 16 2.56 -18.73 15.88
C THR A 16 3.97 -18.21 16.16
N GLY A 17 4.20 -16.90 16.05
CA GLY A 17 5.48 -16.28 16.42
C GLY A 17 5.83 -16.45 17.90
N ILE A 18 4.84 -16.38 18.79
CA ILE A 18 5.04 -16.66 20.23
C ILE A 18 5.36 -18.13 20.46
N LEU A 19 4.62 -19.05 19.83
CA LEU A 19 4.89 -20.48 19.93
C LEU A 19 6.29 -20.83 19.39
N ALA A 20 6.71 -20.23 18.28
CA ALA A 20 8.04 -20.41 17.71
C ALA A 20 9.14 -19.85 18.62
N ALA A 21 8.91 -18.68 19.24
CA ALA A 21 9.82 -18.13 20.23
C ALA A 21 9.97 -19.06 21.44
N LEU A 22 8.86 -19.61 21.95
CA LEU A 22 8.87 -20.56 23.07
C LEU A 22 9.49 -21.93 22.72
N ALA A 23 9.49 -22.30 21.44
CA ALA A 23 10.13 -23.52 20.93
C ALA A 23 11.63 -23.34 20.64
N THR A 24 12.21 -22.17 20.92
CA THR A 24 13.65 -21.93 20.76
C THR A 24 14.44 -22.73 21.80
N ASP A 25 15.43 -23.51 21.36
CA ASP A 25 16.30 -24.29 22.24
C ASP A 25 17.01 -23.38 23.26
N THR A 26 16.92 -23.74 24.54
CA THR A 26 17.49 -22.99 25.66
C THR A 26 18.86 -23.52 26.10
N SER A 27 19.42 -24.49 25.37
CA SER A 27 20.70 -25.14 25.66
C SER A 27 21.89 -24.17 25.67
N ASP A 28 21.86 -23.13 24.83
CA ASP A 28 22.89 -22.08 24.75
C ASP A 28 22.53 -20.82 25.60
N GLY A 29 21.55 -20.94 26.49
CA GLY A 29 21.10 -19.89 27.41
C GLY A 29 19.79 -19.19 27.01
N TYR A 30 19.18 -18.49 27.96
CA TYR A 30 17.84 -17.88 27.81
C TYR A 30 17.81 -16.58 26.99
N MET A 31 18.97 -16.04 26.58
CA MET A 31 19.06 -14.73 25.92
C MET A 31 18.34 -14.73 24.56
N HIS A 32 18.47 -15.81 23.78
CA HIS A 32 17.78 -15.96 22.49
C HIS A 32 16.27 -16.11 22.65
N LEU A 33 15.83 -16.85 23.68
CA LEU A 33 14.41 -16.98 24.02
C LEU A 33 13.81 -15.62 24.40
N GLN A 34 14.47 -14.85 25.28
CA GLN A 34 14.00 -13.54 25.72
C GLN A 34 13.87 -12.57 24.55
N ASN A 35 14.87 -12.50 23.67
CA ASN A 35 14.85 -11.61 22.51
C ASN A 35 13.73 -11.99 21.52
N SER A 36 13.60 -13.28 21.18
CA SER A 36 12.56 -13.76 20.27
C SER A 36 11.16 -13.55 20.83
N LEU A 37 10.97 -13.80 22.12
CA LEU A 37 9.68 -13.62 22.79
C LEU A 37 9.33 -12.13 22.91
N GLN A 38 10.31 -11.27 23.19
CA GLN A 38 10.10 -9.82 23.23
C GLN A 38 9.61 -9.30 21.88
N VAL A 39 10.26 -9.69 20.78
CA VAL A 39 9.85 -9.30 19.42
C VAL A 39 8.44 -9.84 19.10
N ALA A 40 8.16 -11.10 19.44
CA ALA A 40 6.84 -11.71 19.23
C ALA A 40 5.73 -10.98 20.01
N MET A 41 6.00 -10.58 21.25
CA MET A 41 5.06 -9.80 22.07
C MET A 41 4.87 -8.38 21.53
N CYS A 42 5.95 -7.71 21.11
CA CYS A 42 5.84 -6.41 20.42
C CYS A 42 4.95 -6.50 19.17
N HIS A 43 5.13 -7.55 18.37
CA HIS A 43 4.30 -7.81 17.20
C HIS A 43 2.83 -8.08 17.56
N LEU A 44 2.56 -8.84 18.62
CA LEU A 44 1.21 -9.08 19.13
C LEU A 44 0.53 -7.78 19.57
N PHE A 45 1.20 -6.98 20.40
CA PHE A 45 0.65 -5.71 20.89
C PHE A 45 0.43 -4.70 19.77
N PHE A 46 1.33 -4.63 18.79
CA PHE A 46 1.15 -3.79 17.61
C PHE A 46 -0.09 -4.21 16.80
N ASN A 47 -0.26 -5.51 16.55
CA ASN A 47 -1.43 -6.01 15.82
C ASN A 47 -2.73 -5.81 16.60
N LEU A 48 -2.73 -6.08 17.91
CA LEU A 48 -3.91 -5.93 18.76
C LEU A 48 -4.33 -4.46 18.91
N SER A 49 -3.38 -3.56 19.17
CA SER A 49 -3.66 -2.13 19.25
C SER A 49 -4.14 -1.56 17.90
N GLY A 50 -3.56 -2.00 16.78
CA GLY A 50 -4.04 -1.66 15.45
C GLY A 50 -5.49 -2.11 15.21
N ILE A 51 -5.85 -3.33 15.59
CA ILE A 51 -7.23 -3.81 15.50
C ILE A 51 -8.16 -2.98 16.40
N LEU A 52 -7.78 -2.76 17.66
CA LEU A 52 -8.57 -1.95 18.60
C LEU A 52 -8.73 -0.49 18.17
N LEU A 53 -7.78 0.06 17.41
CA LEU A 53 -7.87 1.41 16.86
C LEU A 53 -8.77 1.44 15.60
N PHE A 54 -8.50 0.59 14.61
CA PHE A 54 -9.12 0.66 13.28
C PHE A 54 -10.44 -0.12 13.14
N TYR A 55 -10.69 -1.12 13.99
CA TYR A 55 -11.92 -1.92 13.93
C TYR A 55 -13.15 -1.17 14.47
N PRO A 56 -13.13 -0.55 15.66
CA PRO A 56 -14.27 0.20 16.20
C PRO A 56 -14.41 1.60 15.60
N LEU A 57 -13.31 2.28 15.25
CA LEU A 57 -13.37 3.64 14.70
C LEU A 57 -13.74 3.62 13.21
N THR A 58 -15.05 3.67 12.94
CA THR A 58 -15.61 3.66 11.58
C THR A 58 -15.08 4.83 10.72
N PHE A 59 -14.73 5.96 11.33
CA PHE A 59 -14.18 7.14 10.63
C PHE A 59 -12.77 6.90 10.05
N MET A 60 -11.99 5.97 10.62
CA MET A 60 -10.61 5.67 10.18
C MET A 60 -10.53 4.58 9.11
N ARG A 61 -11.67 4.15 8.53
CA ARG A 61 -11.72 3.10 7.48
C ARG A 61 -11.29 3.57 6.09
N PHE A 62 -10.61 4.71 5.96
CA PHE A 62 -10.04 5.20 4.69
C PHE A 62 -9.07 4.20 4.00
N PRO A 63 -8.29 3.34 4.70
CA PRO A 63 -7.38 2.39 4.05
C PRO A 63 -8.13 1.37 3.18
N ILE A 64 -9.36 1.01 3.56
CA ILE A 64 -10.18 0.04 2.81
C ILE A 64 -10.58 0.62 1.45
N ALA A 65 -10.92 1.92 1.40
CA ALA A 65 -11.24 2.60 0.15
C ALA A 65 -10.00 2.71 -0.76
N MET A 66 -8.83 3.01 -0.19
CA MET A 66 -7.57 3.05 -0.93
C MET A 66 -7.18 1.66 -1.48
N ALA A 67 -7.33 0.61 -0.67
CA ALA A 67 -7.07 -0.77 -1.10
C ALA A 67 -7.99 -1.22 -2.23
N LYS A 68 -9.28 -0.86 -2.19
CA LYS A 68 -10.23 -1.11 -3.29
C LYS A 68 -9.85 -0.36 -4.57
N PHE A 69 -9.48 0.91 -4.45
CA PHE A 69 -9.05 1.71 -5.60
C PHE A 69 -7.79 1.14 -6.26
N LEU A 70 -6.80 0.78 -5.43
CA LEU A 70 -5.56 0.18 -5.89
C LEU A 70 -5.83 -1.21 -6.51
N GLY A 71 -6.64 -2.05 -5.87
CA GLY A 71 -7.02 -3.37 -6.37
C GLY A 71 -7.75 -3.31 -7.71
N ASN A 72 -8.71 -2.39 -7.89
CA ASN A 72 -9.41 -2.21 -9.17
C ASN A 72 -8.45 -1.72 -10.27
N THR A 73 -7.50 -0.85 -9.93
CA THR A 73 -6.47 -0.38 -10.87
C THR A 73 -5.54 -1.53 -11.29
N THR A 74 -5.11 -2.33 -10.31
CA THR A 74 -4.26 -3.52 -10.54
C THR A 74 -4.97 -4.61 -11.34
N ALA A 75 -6.28 -4.80 -11.12
CA ALA A 75 -7.08 -5.76 -11.89
C ALA A 75 -7.22 -5.34 -13.37
N LYS A 76 -7.30 -4.03 -13.63
CA LYS A 76 -7.35 -3.48 -14.98
C LYS A 76 -6.02 -3.59 -15.71
N TYR A 77 -4.90 -3.44 -15.00
CA TYR A 77 -3.57 -3.41 -15.61
C TYR A 77 -2.64 -4.44 -14.95
N ARG A 78 -2.53 -5.63 -15.54
CA ARG A 78 -1.70 -6.71 -14.96
C ARG A 78 -0.21 -6.34 -14.86
N TRP A 79 0.30 -5.56 -15.82
CA TRP A 79 1.68 -5.06 -15.76
C TRP A 79 1.88 -4.05 -14.61
N PHE A 80 0.84 -3.27 -14.26
CA PHE A 80 0.88 -2.39 -13.09
C PHE A 80 1.06 -3.18 -11.78
N ALA A 81 0.48 -4.38 -11.68
CA ALA A 81 0.69 -5.27 -10.53
C ALA A 81 2.18 -5.62 -10.35
N VAL A 82 2.83 -6.02 -11.44
CA VAL A 82 4.25 -6.41 -11.44
C VAL A 82 5.14 -5.21 -11.13
N LEU A 83 4.88 -4.07 -11.78
CA LEU A 83 5.60 -2.82 -11.49
C LEU A 83 5.44 -2.42 -10.02
N TYR A 84 4.22 -2.48 -9.49
CA TYR A 84 3.93 -2.14 -8.10
C TYR A 84 4.70 -3.04 -7.13
N LEU A 85 4.75 -4.35 -7.40
CA LEU A 85 5.54 -5.29 -6.58
C LEU A 85 7.04 -4.97 -6.65
N ILE A 86 7.61 -4.79 -7.83
CA ILE A 86 9.03 -4.43 -7.99
C ILE A 86 9.34 -3.12 -7.27
N LEU A 87 8.49 -2.12 -7.46
CA LEU A 87 8.68 -0.80 -6.88
C LEU A 87 8.57 -0.84 -5.35
N MET A 88 7.54 -1.49 -4.81
CA MET A 88 7.26 -1.43 -3.37
C MET A 88 8.06 -2.45 -2.54
N PHE A 89 8.38 -3.63 -3.08
CA PHE A 89 9.16 -4.65 -2.34
C PHE A 89 10.67 -4.55 -2.56
N PHE A 90 11.14 -4.00 -3.69
CA PHE A 90 12.57 -3.94 -3.99
C PHE A 90 13.06 -2.51 -4.05
N LEU A 91 12.54 -1.70 -4.96
CA LEU A 91 13.07 -0.35 -5.22
C LEU A 91 12.89 0.58 -4.03
N PHE A 92 11.74 0.54 -3.36
CA PHE A 92 11.45 1.41 -2.22
C PHE A 92 12.30 1.05 -0.99
N PRO A 93 12.36 -0.22 -0.52
CA PRO A 93 13.26 -0.59 0.57
C PRO A 93 14.74 -0.32 0.23
N LEU A 94 15.15 -0.58 -1.02
CA LEU A 94 16.51 -0.30 -1.47
C LEU A 94 16.82 1.20 -1.45
N ALA A 95 15.89 2.05 -1.90
CA ALA A 95 16.05 3.50 -1.87
C ALA A 95 16.15 4.01 -0.42
N VAL A 96 15.26 3.55 0.47
CA VAL A 96 15.31 3.92 1.89
C VAL A 96 16.62 3.45 2.53
N PHE A 97 17.07 2.23 2.23
CA PHE A 97 18.33 1.70 2.72
C PHE A 97 19.53 2.52 2.19
N ALA A 98 19.56 2.84 0.89
CA ALA A 98 20.61 3.65 0.29
C ALA A 98 20.67 5.07 0.90
N ILE A 99 19.52 5.69 1.15
CA ILE A 99 19.44 6.99 1.83
C ILE A 99 19.89 6.87 3.28
N SER A 100 19.56 5.76 3.96
CA SER A 100 20.01 5.49 5.33
C SER A 100 21.54 5.40 5.43
N LEU A 101 22.21 4.81 4.42
CA LEU A 101 23.67 4.75 4.35
C LEU A 101 24.33 6.12 4.09
N ALA A 102 23.63 7.03 3.42
CA ALA A 102 24.13 8.38 3.11
C ALA A 102 24.18 9.31 4.34
N GLY A 103 23.71 8.86 5.50
CA GLY A 103 23.77 9.57 6.77
C GLY A 103 22.48 10.31 7.12
N ILE A 104 22.36 10.64 8.41
CA ILE A 104 21.16 11.29 8.99
C ILE A 104 20.89 12.65 8.34
N GLU A 105 21.93 13.39 7.92
CA GLU A 105 21.77 14.69 7.28
C GLU A 105 21.04 14.59 5.94
N VAL A 106 21.40 13.59 5.12
CA VAL A 106 20.75 13.34 3.83
C VAL A 106 19.34 12.78 4.04
N LEU A 107 19.17 11.87 5.01
CA LEU A 107 17.86 11.34 5.37
C LEU A 107 16.91 12.44 5.85
N ALA A 108 17.37 13.36 6.70
CA ALA A 108 16.59 14.50 7.15
C ALA A 108 16.34 15.49 6.00
N GLY A 109 17.37 15.80 5.20
CA GLY A 109 17.28 16.71 4.08
C GLY A 109 16.29 16.27 3.00
N VAL A 110 16.13 14.97 2.78
CA VAL A 110 15.15 14.41 1.82
C VAL A 110 13.83 14.07 2.49
N GLY A 111 13.86 13.50 3.69
CA GLY A 111 12.68 13.03 4.41
C GLY A 111 11.77 14.16 4.88
N ILE A 112 12.34 15.24 5.42
CA ILE A 112 11.57 16.41 5.91
C ILE A 112 10.74 17.06 4.79
N PRO A 113 11.30 17.44 3.62
CA PRO A 113 10.50 18.07 2.57
C PRO A 113 9.45 17.12 1.99
N ILE A 114 9.74 15.82 1.87
CA ILE A 114 8.74 14.82 1.44
C ILE A 114 7.59 14.76 2.45
N LEU A 115 7.89 14.70 3.74
CA LEU A 115 6.87 14.67 4.80
C LEU A 115 6.06 15.97 4.82
N CYS A 116 6.71 17.13 4.72
CA CYS A 116 6.05 18.43 4.63
C CYS A 116 5.11 18.49 3.42
N LEU A 117 5.52 17.98 2.26
CA LEU A 117 4.70 17.92 1.06
C LEU A 117 3.49 16.99 1.25
N LEU A 118 3.69 15.80 1.85
CA LEU A 118 2.59 14.87 2.13
C LEU A 118 1.57 15.47 3.11
N VAL A 119 2.05 16.12 4.18
CA VAL A 119 1.19 16.83 5.15
C VAL A 119 0.46 17.97 4.47
N PHE A 120 1.14 18.76 3.65
CA PHE A 120 0.51 19.83 2.87
C PHE A 120 -0.60 19.29 1.97
N VAL A 121 -0.35 18.23 1.20
CA VAL A 121 -1.36 17.60 0.35
C VAL A 121 -2.53 17.03 1.17
N ALA A 122 -2.25 16.42 2.32
CA ALA A 122 -3.28 15.93 3.23
C ALA A 122 -4.16 17.07 3.76
N ILE A 123 -3.56 18.18 4.19
CA ILE A 123 -4.26 19.39 4.63
C ILE A 123 -5.13 19.95 3.50
N ILE A 124 -4.60 20.06 2.29
CA ILE A 124 -5.36 20.52 1.12
C ILE A 124 -6.55 19.59 0.84
N LYS A 125 -6.37 18.26 0.87
CA LYS A 125 -7.48 17.30 0.69
C LYS A 125 -8.53 17.42 1.80
N VAL A 126 -8.11 17.62 3.04
CA VAL A 126 -9.02 17.83 4.18
C VAL A 126 -9.79 19.15 4.03
N LEU A 127 -9.12 20.24 3.63
CA LEU A 127 -9.75 21.53 3.35
C LEU A 127 -10.74 21.45 2.18
N GLN A 128 -10.37 20.75 1.10
CA GLN A 128 -11.28 20.50 -0.04
C GLN A 128 -12.56 19.77 0.40
N ASN A 129 -12.44 18.80 1.32
CA ASN A 129 -13.55 17.98 1.75
C ASN A 129 -14.42 18.63 2.85
N LYS A 130 -13.85 19.50 3.69
CA LYS A 130 -14.57 20.15 4.81
C LYS A 130 -15.05 21.58 4.51
N LYS A 131 -14.29 22.40 3.78
CA LYS A 131 -14.67 23.79 3.41
C LYS A 131 -14.04 24.22 2.07
N PRO A 132 -14.65 23.86 0.93
CA PRO A 132 -14.09 24.18 -0.39
C PRO A 132 -14.00 25.69 -0.66
N HIS A 133 -14.82 26.52 0.00
CA HIS A 133 -14.87 27.98 -0.24
C HIS A 133 -13.61 28.75 0.18
N TRP A 134 -12.76 28.20 1.07
CA TRP A 134 -11.52 28.84 1.53
C TRP A 134 -10.30 28.61 0.62
N LEU A 135 -10.46 27.83 -0.45
CA LEU A 135 -9.33 27.39 -1.29
C LEU A 135 -9.35 28.06 -2.67
N PRO A 136 -8.21 28.61 -3.16
CA PRO A 136 -8.16 29.22 -4.48
C PRO A 136 -8.46 28.20 -5.60
N LYS A 137 -9.14 28.65 -6.67
CA LYS A 137 -9.68 27.79 -7.75
C LYS A 137 -8.65 26.85 -8.41
N LYS A 138 -7.35 27.20 -8.40
CA LYS A 138 -6.25 26.37 -8.94
C LYS A 138 -5.93 25.13 -8.07
N LEU A 139 -6.17 25.22 -6.76
CA LEU A 139 -5.94 24.14 -5.81
C LEU A 139 -7.21 23.30 -5.57
N GLN A 140 -8.39 23.75 -5.97
CA GLN A 140 -9.62 22.93 -5.94
C GLN A 140 -9.64 21.85 -7.03
N ASN A 141 -9.19 22.21 -8.23
CA ASN A 141 -9.20 21.33 -9.39
C ASN A 141 -7.76 21.06 -9.81
N TRP A 142 -7.28 19.84 -9.55
CA TRP A 142 -5.93 19.32 -9.91
C TRP A 142 -5.67 19.25 -11.44
N LYS A 143 -6.29 20.14 -12.23
CA LYS A 143 -6.15 20.25 -13.69
C LYS A 143 -4.83 20.86 -14.13
N PHE A 144 -4.11 21.53 -13.22
CA PHE A 144 -2.78 22.09 -13.50
C PHE A 144 -1.68 21.02 -13.56
N LEU A 145 -1.90 19.84 -12.95
CA LEU A 145 -0.89 18.78 -12.95
C LEU A 145 -0.78 18.09 -14.32
N PRO A 146 0.45 17.78 -14.80
CA PRO A 146 0.67 17.06 -16.04
C PRO A 146 -0.09 15.74 -16.08
N ILE A 147 -0.55 15.34 -17.26
CA ILE A 147 -1.41 14.16 -17.48
C ILE A 147 -0.79 12.87 -16.93
N CYS A 148 0.55 12.75 -16.90
CA CYS A 148 1.26 11.60 -16.30
C CYS A 148 1.02 11.42 -14.79
N PHE A 149 0.81 12.50 -14.04
CA PHE A 149 0.51 12.44 -12.60
C PHE A 149 -0.98 12.36 -12.30
N ARG A 150 -1.83 12.49 -13.34
CA ARG A 150 -3.30 12.48 -13.23
C ARG A 150 -3.93 11.23 -13.82
N SER A 151 -3.23 10.50 -14.70
CA SER A 151 -3.77 9.34 -15.41
C SER A 151 -2.65 8.37 -15.80
N LEU A 152 -2.87 7.07 -15.57
CA LEU A 152 -1.98 5.97 -16.00
C LEU A 152 -2.05 5.69 -17.52
N LYS A 153 -3.07 6.20 -18.21
CA LYS A 153 -3.34 5.97 -19.64
C LYS A 153 -2.17 6.17 -20.61
N PRO A 154 -1.27 7.17 -20.46
CA PRO A 154 -0.13 7.31 -21.36
C PRO A 154 0.95 6.26 -21.10
N LEU A 155 1.13 5.80 -19.87
CA LEU A 155 2.07 4.73 -19.52
C LEU A 155 1.58 3.39 -20.10
N ASP A 156 0.26 3.13 -20.05
CA ASP A 156 -0.35 1.93 -20.62
C ASP A 156 -0.05 1.77 -22.12
N ARG A 157 -0.15 2.84 -22.91
CA ARG A 157 0.16 2.79 -24.35
C ARG A 157 1.62 2.50 -24.64
N LEU A 158 2.51 2.94 -23.76
CA LEU A 158 3.95 2.77 -23.90
C LEU A 158 4.34 1.34 -23.56
N PHE A 159 3.78 0.79 -22.49
CA PHE A 159 3.96 -0.63 -22.13
C PHE A 159 3.23 -1.59 -23.05
N ALA A 160 2.05 -1.25 -23.59
CA ALA A 160 1.39 -2.04 -24.63
C ALA A 160 2.22 -2.14 -25.92
N LYS A 161 2.97 -1.08 -26.27
CA LYS A 161 3.92 -1.11 -27.39
C LYS A 161 5.18 -1.91 -27.06
N MET A 162 5.75 -1.76 -25.86
CA MET A 162 6.94 -2.51 -25.45
C MET A 162 6.66 -4.01 -25.21
N CYS A 163 5.46 -4.35 -24.75
CA CYS A 163 5.01 -5.72 -24.51
C CYS A 163 4.24 -6.30 -25.72
N GLY A 164 4.14 -5.54 -26.83
CA GLY A 164 3.35 -5.85 -28.03
C GLY A 164 3.81 -7.07 -28.84
N CYS A 165 4.88 -7.76 -28.43
CA CYS A 165 5.25 -9.07 -28.98
C CYS A 165 4.60 -10.26 -28.24
N CYS A 166 3.87 -10.04 -27.14
CA CYS A 166 3.27 -11.13 -26.36
C CYS A 166 1.77 -11.30 -26.67
N LYS A 167 1.46 -12.23 -27.60
CA LYS A 167 0.09 -12.70 -27.93
C LYS A 167 -0.75 -13.17 -26.71
N ILE A 168 -0.09 -13.43 -25.58
CA ILE A 168 -0.70 -13.88 -24.32
C ILE A 168 -1.44 -12.74 -23.57
N CYS A 169 -1.01 -11.48 -23.77
CA CYS A 169 -1.62 -10.34 -23.10
C CYS A 169 -2.95 -9.91 -23.75
N SER A 170 -3.06 -9.87 -25.09
CA SER A 170 -4.32 -9.46 -25.74
C SER A 170 -5.46 -10.45 -25.47
N LYS A 171 -5.14 -11.75 -25.44
CA LYS A 171 -6.12 -12.82 -25.20
C LYS A 171 -6.75 -12.76 -23.79
N ASN A 172 -6.01 -12.20 -22.83
CA ASN A 172 -6.47 -12.05 -21.46
C ASN A 172 -7.27 -10.76 -21.22
N GLU A 173 -7.07 -9.75 -22.06
CA GLU A 173 -7.81 -8.49 -22.03
C GLU A 173 -9.22 -8.67 -22.65
N GLU A 174 -9.32 -9.44 -23.74
CA GLU A 174 -10.59 -9.86 -24.34
C GLU A 174 -11.41 -10.73 -23.37
N ALA A 175 -10.77 -11.72 -22.72
CA ALA A 175 -11.45 -12.58 -21.75
C ALA A 175 -11.98 -11.82 -20.51
N ASN A 176 -11.25 -10.81 -20.03
CA ASN A 176 -11.72 -9.97 -18.91
C ASN A 176 -12.87 -9.03 -19.32
N ALA A 177 -12.86 -8.51 -20.55
CA ALA A 177 -13.93 -7.65 -21.06
C ALA A 177 -15.25 -8.43 -21.25
N ASP A 178 -15.18 -9.72 -21.60
CA ASP A 178 -16.36 -10.57 -21.72
C ASP A 178 -16.96 -10.95 -20.36
N ILE A 179 -16.12 -11.13 -19.33
CA ILE A 179 -16.57 -11.35 -17.95
C ILE A 179 -17.28 -10.09 -17.40
N GLU A 180 -16.75 -8.90 -17.67
CA GLU A 180 -17.34 -7.64 -17.22
C GLU A 180 -18.71 -7.39 -17.86
N LYS A 181 -18.86 -7.68 -19.17
CA LYS A 181 -20.16 -7.65 -19.86
C LYS A 181 -21.17 -8.66 -19.29
N GLN A 182 -20.73 -9.86 -18.92
CA GLN A 182 -21.64 -10.86 -18.32
C GLN A 182 -22.12 -10.49 -16.92
N ILE A 183 -21.34 -9.72 -16.17
CA ILE A 183 -21.73 -9.22 -14.84
C ILE A 183 -22.75 -8.08 -14.98
N ASP A 184 -22.54 -7.16 -15.93
CA ASP A 184 -23.46 -6.03 -16.17
C ASP A 184 -24.78 -6.46 -16.83
N THR A 185 -24.83 -7.59 -17.53
CA THR A 185 -26.08 -8.13 -18.12
C THR A 185 -26.95 -8.87 -17.09
N LYS A 186 -26.42 -9.18 -15.90
CA LYS A 186 -27.12 -9.91 -14.83
C LYS A 186 -27.56 -9.03 -13.65
N LEU A 187 -27.43 -7.71 -13.79
CA LEU A 187 -27.89 -6.67 -12.85
C LEU A 187 -29.04 -5.89 -13.48
#